data_AF-A0A7C5HMK7-F1
#
_entry.id   AF-A0A7C5HMK7-F1
#
_cell.length_a   1.000
_cell.length_b   1.000
_cell.length_c   1.000
_cell.angle_alpha   90.00
_cell.angle_beta   90.00
_cell.angle_gamma   90.00
#
_symmetry.space_group_name_H-M   'P 1'
#
loop_
_entity.id
_entity.type
_entity.pdbx_description
1 polymer ?
#
loop_
_entity_poly.entity_id
_entity_poly.type
_entity_poly.pdbx_seq_one_letter_code
_entity_poly.pdbx_strand_id
1 'polypeptide(L)'
;MKPLTGFYRDGYCRTGKENPGIHAVCIYATQEFLEFSKAVGNDLSTPIPQYRFAGVKPGESWCLSGPRFVEALANGMAPNIFIHATHQKMLDLVDLETLKAYAVDL
;
A
#
# COMPACT_ATOMS: atom_id res chain seq x y z
N MET A 1 -7.56 3.76 -12.16
CA MET A 1 -7.57 2.68 -11.15
C MET A 1 -8.89 2.79 -10.37
N LYS A 2 -9.55 1.66 -10.10
CA LYS A 2 -10.72 1.58 -9.21
C LYS A 2 -10.31 0.59 -8.12
N PRO A 3 -10.35 0.95 -6.82
CA PRO A 3 -10.88 2.19 -6.22
C PRO A 3 -9.96 3.41 -6.41
N LEU A 4 -10.49 4.60 -6.14
CA LEU A 4 -9.69 5.84 -6.09
C LEU A 4 -8.78 5.78 -4.85
N THR A 5 -7.47 5.72 -5.10
CA THR A 5 -6.44 5.57 -4.06
C THR A 5 -5.61 6.85 -3.90
N GLY A 6 -4.52 6.76 -3.14
CA GLY A 6 -3.61 7.87 -2.84
C GLY A 6 -4.07 8.71 -1.66
N PHE A 7 -3.11 9.31 -0.95
CA PHE A 7 -3.39 10.21 0.17
C PHE A 7 -4.22 11.42 -0.26
N TYR A 8 -3.91 11.99 -1.43
CA TYR A 8 -4.63 13.14 -2.01
C TYR A 8 -5.88 12.74 -2.80
N ARG A 9 -6.24 11.44 -2.84
CA ARG A 9 -7.40 10.90 -3.56
C ARG A 9 -7.42 11.25 -5.05
N ASP A 10 -6.28 11.10 -5.71
CA ASP A 10 -6.08 11.40 -7.12
C ASP A 10 -5.63 10.16 -7.93
N GLY A 11 -5.52 9.00 -7.27
CA GLY A 11 -5.11 7.75 -7.90
C GLY A 11 -3.60 7.52 -7.96
N TYR A 12 -2.78 8.38 -7.34
CA TYR A 12 -1.33 8.23 -7.34
C TYR A 12 -0.78 8.08 -5.92
N CYS A 13 0.27 7.27 -5.75
CA CYS A 13 0.95 7.11 -4.46
C CYS A 13 1.96 8.23 -4.17
N ARG A 14 1.62 9.47 -4.57
CA ARG A 14 2.42 10.63 -4.21
C ARG A 14 2.26 10.98 -2.74
N THR A 15 3.32 11.53 -2.16
CA THR A 15 3.40 11.84 -0.73
C THR A 15 4.16 13.15 -0.50
N GLY A 16 3.99 13.76 0.67
CA GLY A 16 4.51 15.08 1.01
C GLY A 16 4.89 15.19 2.50
N LYS A 17 5.00 16.41 3.01
CA LYS A 17 5.26 16.68 4.45
C LYS A 17 4.01 16.46 5.30
N GLU A 18 2.85 16.65 4.72
CA GLU A 18 1.50 16.51 5.27
C GLU A 18 1.03 15.06 5.43
N ASN A 19 1.78 14.09 4.89
CA ASN A 19 1.45 12.67 4.92
C ASN A 19 2.48 11.89 5.76
N PRO A 20 2.38 11.94 7.11
CA PRO A 20 3.31 11.24 8.00
C PRO A 20 3.23 9.72 7.86
N GLY A 21 2.09 9.21 7.35
CA GLY A 21 1.92 7.78 7.06
C GLY A 21 2.65 7.31 5.79
N ILE A 22 3.22 8.22 5.00
CA ILE A 22 4.01 7.90 3.79
C ILE A 22 3.23 6.91 2.90
N HIS A 23 2.02 7.28 2.47
CA HIS A 23 1.21 6.46 1.56
C HIS A 23 1.82 6.45 0.15
N ALA A 24 2.91 5.71 0.00
CA ALA A 24 3.87 5.83 -1.08
C ALA A 24 4.14 4.52 -1.83
N VAL A 25 3.68 3.37 -1.31
CA VAL A 25 3.85 2.08 -2.00
C VAL A 25 2.54 1.61 -2.61
N CYS A 26 2.56 1.36 -3.92
CA CYS A 26 1.41 0.86 -4.65
C CYS A 26 1.39 -0.66 -4.56
N ILE A 27 0.54 -1.22 -3.72
CA ILE A 27 0.42 -2.67 -3.53
C ILE A 27 -0.57 -3.26 -4.52
N TYR A 28 -0.37 -4.54 -4.86
CA TYR A 28 -1.39 -5.41 -5.40
C TYR A 28 -2.01 -6.20 -4.24
N ALA A 29 -3.25 -5.87 -3.86
CA ALA A 29 -3.87 -6.48 -2.69
C ALA A 29 -4.23 -7.95 -2.96
N THR A 30 -3.76 -8.84 -2.09
CA THR A 30 -4.19 -10.24 -2.06
C THR A 30 -5.10 -10.48 -0.86
N GLN A 31 -5.83 -11.60 -0.85
CA GLN A 31 -6.68 -11.97 0.28
C GLN A 31 -5.83 -12.14 1.56
N GLU A 32 -4.69 -12.83 1.44
CA GLU A 32 -3.77 -13.11 2.55
C GLU A 32 -3.21 -11.82 3.16
N PHE A 33 -2.83 -10.86 2.31
CA PHE A 33 -2.35 -9.56 2.80
C PHE A 33 -3.45 -8.78 3.50
N LEU A 34 -4.68 -8.75 2.96
CA LEU A 34 -5.79 -8.02 3.58
C LEU A 34 -6.17 -8.61 4.94
N GLU A 35 -6.16 -9.93 5.08
CA GLU A 35 -6.37 -10.62 6.34
C GLU A 35 -5.27 -10.30 7.36
N PHE A 36 -4.01 -10.40 6.95
CA PHE A 36 -2.87 -10.00 7.79
C PHE A 36 -2.97 -8.55 8.23
N SER A 37 -3.16 -7.64 7.27
CA SER A 37 -3.24 -6.20 7.51
C SER A 37 -4.35 -5.88 8.52
N LYS A 38 -5.52 -6.52 8.39
CA LYS A 38 -6.60 -6.40 9.37
C LYS A 38 -6.22 -6.93 10.75
N ALA A 39 -5.57 -8.09 10.82
CA ALA A 39 -5.14 -8.70 12.08
C ALA A 39 -4.11 -7.84 12.86
N VAL A 40 -3.26 -7.08 12.16
CA VAL A 40 -2.31 -6.12 12.77
C VAL A 40 -2.87 -4.71 12.93
N GLY A 41 -4.20 -4.56 12.87
CA GLY A 41 -4.90 -3.31 13.15
C GLY A 41 -4.91 -2.29 12.01
N ASN A 42 -4.66 -2.72 10.78
CA ASN A 42 -4.81 -1.93 9.55
C ASN A 42 -5.88 -2.54 8.65
N ASP A 43 -7.15 -2.43 9.03
CA ASP A 43 -8.24 -2.98 8.23
C ASP A 43 -8.46 -2.15 6.96
N LEU A 44 -7.99 -2.69 5.84
CA LEU A 44 -8.18 -2.12 4.50
C LEU A 44 -9.40 -2.71 3.80
N SER A 45 -10.06 -3.71 4.37
CA SER A 45 -11.13 -4.47 3.72
C SER A 45 -12.53 -3.98 4.08
N THR A 46 -12.73 -3.50 5.31
CA THR A 46 -14.04 -3.04 5.78
C THR A 46 -14.37 -1.67 5.17
N PRO A 47 -15.54 -1.51 4.51
CA PRO A 47 -15.99 -0.21 4.02
C PRO A 47 -16.17 0.80 5.15
N ILE A 48 -15.77 2.05 4.91
CA ILE A 48 -15.95 3.18 5.83
C ILE A 48 -16.66 4.32 5.07
N PRO A 49 -18.01 4.31 5.01
CA PRO A 49 -18.78 5.24 4.19
C PRO A 49 -18.52 6.72 4.50
N GLN A 50 -18.30 7.06 5.77
CA GLN A 50 -18.00 8.43 6.20
C GLN A 50 -16.71 9.00 5.59
N TYR A 51 -15.78 8.13 5.16
CA TYR A 51 -14.55 8.52 4.47
C TYR A 51 -14.57 8.21 2.97
N ARG A 52 -15.74 7.85 2.42
CA ARG A 52 -15.90 7.39 1.03
C ARG A 52 -14.92 6.27 0.66
N PHE A 53 -14.63 5.41 1.63
CA PHE A 53 -13.75 4.27 1.46
C PHE A 53 -14.60 3.02 1.31
N ALA A 54 -14.54 2.37 0.15
CA ALA A 54 -15.37 1.20 -0.15
C ALA A 54 -14.78 -0.12 0.40
N GLY A 55 -13.61 -0.08 1.04
CA GLY A 55 -12.77 -1.25 1.25
C GLY A 55 -11.99 -1.62 0.00
N VAL A 56 -10.79 -2.15 0.19
CA VAL A 56 -9.93 -2.74 -0.83
C VAL A 56 -10.26 -4.22 -0.94
N LYS A 57 -10.34 -4.71 -2.17
CA LYS A 57 -10.59 -6.11 -2.50
C LYS A 57 -9.34 -6.79 -3.06
N PRO A 58 -9.25 -8.13 -2.97
CA PRO A 58 -8.22 -8.86 -3.70
C PRO A 58 -8.24 -8.51 -5.20
N GLY A 59 -7.06 -8.31 -5.79
CA GLY A 59 -6.89 -7.90 -7.17
C GLY A 59 -6.88 -6.39 -7.41
N GLU A 60 -7.16 -5.58 -6.39
CA GLU A 60 -7.13 -4.13 -6.50
C GLU A 60 -5.76 -3.54 -6.12
N SER A 61 -5.42 -2.41 -6.73
CA SER A 61 -4.25 -1.62 -6.37
C SER A 61 -4.56 -0.60 -5.27
N TRP A 62 -3.65 -0.43 -4.31
CA TRP A 62 -3.83 0.56 -3.25
C TRP A 62 -2.51 1.22 -2.82
N CYS A 63 -2.54 2.52 -2.52
CA CYS A 63 -1.41 3.21 -1.91
C CYS A 63 -1.37 2.94 -0.41
N LEU A 64 -0.54 1.98 -0.01
CA LEU A 64 -0.32 1.60 1.37
C LEU A 64 0.67 2.56 2.05
N SER A 65 0.51 2.71 3.36
CA SER A 65 1.45 3.39 4.24
C SER A 65 2.80 2.67 4.26
N GLY A 66 3.90 3.40 4.12
CA GLY A 66 5.26 2.85 4.15
C GLY A 66 5.56 2.02 5.41
N PRO A 67 5.29 2.55 6.63
CA PRO A 67 5.40 1.76 7.86
C PRO A 67 4.61 0.45 7.86
N ARG A 68 3.40 0.41 7.27
CA ARG A 68 2.60 -0.82 7.16
C ARG A 68 3.20 -1.82 6.18
N PHE A 69 3.86 -1.35 5.13
CA PHE A 69 4.62 -2.23 4.23
C PHE A 69 5.86 -2.81 4.92
N VAL A 70 6.58 -2.00 5.70
CA VAL A 70 7.73 -2.47 6.50
C VAL A 70 7.30 -3.50 7.54
N GLU A 71 6.17 -3.29 8.23
CA GLU A 71 5.58 -4.27 9.14
C GLU A 71 5.25 -5.58 8.41
N ALA A 72 4.66 -5.50 7.21
CA ALA A 72 4.36 -6.68 6.41
C ALA A 72 5.63 -7.43 5.96
N LEU A 73 6.69 -6.71 5.56
CA LEU A 73 8.00 -7.31 5.23
C LEU A 73 8.57 -8.07 6.42
N ALA A 74 8.59 -7.47 7.60
CA ALA A 74 9.12 -8.08 8.82
C ALA A 74 8.37 -9.35 9.24
N ASN A 75 7.10 -9.48 8.85
CA ASN A 75 6.27 -10.65 9.12
C ASN A 75 6.23 -11.66 7.96
N GLY A 76 6.95 -11.42 6.86
CA GLY A 76 6.90 -12.28 5.66
C GLY A 76 5.54 -12.23 4.93
N MET A 77 4.75 -11.19 5.16
CA MET A 77 3.39 -11.01 4.65
C MET A 77 3.28 -9.80 3.70
N ALA A 78 4.40 -9.26 3.23
CA ALA A 78 4.40 -8.14 2.29
C ALA A 78 3.72 -8.53 0.97
N PRO A 79 2.78 -7.70 0.46
CA PRO A 79 2.15 -7.94 -0.82
C PRO A 79 3.10 -7.58 -1.96
N ASN A 80 2.83 -8.12 -3.14
CA ASN A 80 3.45 -7.65 -4.38
C ASN A 80 3.16 -6.16 -4.60
N ILE A 81 4.06 -5.48 -5.31
CA ILE A 81 3.96 -4.04 -5.58
C ILE A 81 4.03 -3.72 -7.07
N PHE A 82 3.45 -2.60 -7.44
CA PHE A 82 3.71 -1.92 -8.70
C PHE A 82 4.81 -0.89 -8.46
N ILE A 83 6.06 -1.23 -8.80
CA ILE A 83 7.22 -0.40 -8.49
C ILE A 83 7.21 0.90 -9.28
N HIS A 84 6.71 0.90 -10.52
CA HIS A 84 6.58 2.13 -11.33
C HIS A 84 5.49 3.07 -10.81
N ALA A 85 4.55 2.57 -10.00
CA ALA A 85 3.53 3.36 -9.30
C ALA A 85 3.88 3.64 -7.83
N THR A 86 5.06 3.20 -7.37
CA THR A 86 5.56 3.41 -6.02
C THR A 86 6.47 4.64 -5.99
N HIS A 87 6.24 5.53 -5.04
CA HIS A 87 6.97 6.78 -4.94
C HIS A 87 8.35 6.56 -4.30
N GLN A 88 9.38 7.23 -4.84
CA GLN A 88 10.78 7.09 -4.43
C GLN A 88 11.05 7.29 -2.93
N LYS A 89 10.16 7.99 -2.22
CA LYS A 89 10.22 8.17 -0.75
C LYS A 89 10.19 6.84 0.02
N MET A 90 9.73 5.74 -0.60
CA MET A 90 9.87 4.41 0.00
C MET A 90 11.33 4.00 0.20
N LEU A 91 12.26 4.57 -0.57
CA LEU A 91 13.71 4.34 -0.42
C LEU A 91 14.28 4.87 0.91
N ASP A 92 13.53 5.74 1.61
CA ASP A 92 13.89 6.16 2.97
C ASP A 92 13.61 5.06 4.01
N LEU A 93 12.82 4.04 3.65
CA LEU A 93 12.34 2.97 4.55
C LEU A 93 12.80 1.57 4.15
N VAL A 94 12.88 1.30 2.85
CA VAL A 94 13.18 -0.02 2.27
C VAL A 94 14.11 0.18 1.08
N ASP A 95 15.19 -0.59 1.00
CA ASP A 95 16.14 -0.48 -0.11
C ASP A 95 15.52 -0.93 -1.45
N LEU A 96 16.11 -0.44 -2.55
CA LEU A 96 15.59 -0.69 -3.89
C LEU A 96 15.56 -2.18 -4.25
N GLU A 97 16.56 -2.97 -3.84
CA GLU A 97 16.63 -4.39 -4.21
C GLU A 97 15.52 -5.18 -3.51
N THR A 98 15.23 -4.86 -2.25
CA THR A 98 14.06 -5.40 -1.55
C THR A 98 12.77 -5.01 -2.26
N LEU A 99 12.59 -3.75 -2.67
CA LEU A 99 11.38 -3.35 -3.42
C LEU A 99 11.24 -4.10 -4.75
N LYS A 100 12.34 -4.26 -5.49
CA LYS A 100 12.36 -5.01 -6.76
C LYS A 100 11.95 -6.47 -6.59
N ALA A 101 12.32 -7.11 -5.47
CA ALA A 101 11.97 -8.50 -5.20
C ALA A 101 10.45 -8.75 -5.09
N TYR A 102 9.66 -7.71 -4.80
CA TYR A 102 8.20 -7.77 -4.72
C TYR A 102 7.49 -7.15 -5.95
N ALA A 103 8.24 -6.62 -6.91
CA ALA A 103 7.66 -5.92 -8.06
C ALA A 103 7.06 -6.90 -9.07
N VAL A 104 5.86 -6.60 -9.58
CA VAL A 104 5.19 -7.38 -10.63
C VAL A 104 5.20 -6.70 -12.00
N ASP A 105 5.80 -5.52 -12.09
CA ASP A 105 5.81 -4.64 -13.27
C ASP A 105 7.24 -4.20 -13.64
N LEU A 106 8.24 -5.03 -13.35
CA LEU A 106 9.67 -4.82 -13.63
C LEU A 106 10.10 -5.40 -14.98
#